data_AF-X0TTD8-F1
#
_entry.id   AF-X0TTD8-F1
#
_cell.length_a   1.000
_cell.length_b   1.000
_cell.length_c   1.000
_cell.angle_alpha   90.00
_cell.angle_beta   90.00
_cell.angle_gamma   90.00
#
_symmetry.space_group_name_H-M   'P 1'
#
loop_
_entity.id
_entity.type
_entity.pdbx_description
1 polymer ?
#
loop_
_entity_poly.entity_id
_entity_poly.type
_entity_poly.pdbx_seq_one_letter_code
_entity_poly.pdbx_strand_id
1 'polypeptide(L)'
;EEVGLSRVSIWQHVKKLAKQAHIFRSIYPHCLRATASTMLAYQKISAPSLKYIMGWQSLLAAEDYVKSDMKLAHSEISQIYQKARS
;
A
#
# COMPACT_ATOMS: atom_id res chain seq x y z
N GLU A 1 -4.37 13.05 22.57
CA GLU A 1 -5.58 12.20 22.63
C GLU A 1 -5.11 10.75 22.69
N GLU A 2 -5.17 10.11 23.86
CA GLU A 2 -4.84 8.69 23.97
C GLU A 2 -6.05 7.89 23.48
N VAL A 3 -5.89 7.21 22.35
CA VAL A 3 -6.87 6.24 21.88
C VAL A 3 -6.87 5.11 22.91
N GLY A 4 -7.88 5.08 23.80
CA GLY A 4 -8.01 4.10 24.90
C GLY A 4 -8.22 2.64 24.46
N LEU A 5 -7.84 2.28 23.23
CA LEU A 5 -7.96 0.95 22.66
C LEU A 5 -6.60 0.26 22.68
N SER A 6 -6.58 -0.94 23.25
CA SER A 6 -5.38 -1.78 23.19
C SER A 6 -5.09 -2.21 21.75
N ARG A 7 -3.80 -2.44 21.44
CA ARG A 7 -3.36 -3.03 20.16
C ARG A 7 -4.15 -4.29 19.80
N VAL A 8 -4.48 -5.10 20.80
CA VAL A 8 -5.24 -6.34 20.63
C VAL A 8 -6.66 -6.04 20.15
N SER A 9 -7.34 -5.07 20.75
CA SER A 9 -8.70 -4.65 20.34
C SER A 9 -8.72 -4.18 18.87
N ILE A 10 -7.77 -3.32 18.50
CA ILE A 10 -7.62 -2.85 17.11
C ILE A 10 -7.40 -4.04 16.16
N TRP A 11 -6.52 -4.97 16.53
CA TRP A 11 -6.24 -6.13 15.69
C TRP A 11 -7.46 -7.05 15.51
N GLN A 12 -8.29 -7.21 16.54
CA GLN A 12 -9.55 -7.95 16.41
C GLN A 12 -10.53 -7.26 15.46
N HIS A 13 -10.62 -5.94 15.49
CA HIS A 13 -11.44 -5.18 14.53
C HIS A 13 -10.94 -5.37 13.09
N VAL A 14 -9.63 -5.28 12.87
CA VAL A 14 -9.03 -5.51 11.54
C VAL A 14 -9.36 -6.92 11.02
N LYS A 15 -9.25 -7.95 11.86
CA LYS A 15 -9.62 -9.33 11.49
C LYS A 15 -11.09 -9.47 11.14
N LYS A 16 -11.98 -8.84 11.92
CA LYS A 16 -13.43 -8.83 11.65
C LYS A 16 -13.73 -8.21 10.29
N LEU A 17 -13.11 -7.06 9.98
CA LEU A 17 -13.27 -6.39 8.69
C LEU A 17 -12.73 -7.24 7.54
N ALA A 18 -11.57 -7.88 7.69
CA ALA A 18 -11.01 -8.76 6.67
C ALA A 18 -11.93 -9.95 6.37
N LYS A 19 -12.57 -10.53 7.40
CA LYS A 19 -13.58 -11.58 7.24
C LYS A 19 -14.80 -11.09 6.46
N GLN A 20 -15.30 -9.89 6.78
CA GLN A 20 -16.44 -9.27 6.09
C GLN A 20 -16.11 -8.91 4.63
N ALA A 21 -14.86 -8.51 4.37
CA ALA A 21 -14.37 -8.22 3.03
C ALA A 21 -13.97 -9.48 2.23
N HIS A 22 -14.23 -10.69 2.76
CA HIS A 22 -13.87 -11.97 2.14
C HIS A 22 -12.37 -12.09 1.78
N ILE A 23 -11.49 -11.50 2.59
CA ILE A 23 -10.04 -11.62 2.41
C ILE A 23 -9.59 -12.94 3.05
N PHE A 24 -9.39 -13.97 2.22
CA PHE A 24 -8.95 -15.29 2.65
C PHE A 24 -7.42 -15.44 2.76
N ARG A 25 -6.66 -14.44 2.27
CA ARG A 25 -5.20 -14.42 2.39
C ARG A 25 -4.77 -14.06 3.81
N SER A 26 -3.57 -14.48 4.19
CA SER A 26 -2.97 -14.11 5.47
C SER A 26 -2.81 -12.59 5.57
N ILE A 27 -3.42 -12.00 6.60
CA ILE A 27 -3.29 -10.59 6.93
C ILE A 27 -2.39 -10.41 8.16
N TYR A 28 -1.48 -9.44 8.09
CA TYR A 28 -0.59 -9.06 9.18
C TYR A 28 -0.25 -7.57 9.05
N PRO A 29 0.16 -6.88 10.14
CA PRO A 29 0.36 -5.44 10.10
C PRO A 29 1.29 -4.94 8.98
N HIS A 30 2.34 -5.71 8.68
CA HIS A 30 3.28 -5.34 7.62
C HIS A 30 2.65 -5.38 6.22
N CYS A 31 1.81 -6.37 5.90
CA CYS A 31 1.14 -6.38 4.59
C CYS A 31 0.13 -5.24 4.44
N LEU A 32 -0.57 -4.87 5.51
CA LEU A 32 -1.50 -3.73 5.50
C LEU A 32 -0.77 -2.41 5.29
N ARG A 33 0.38 -2.23 5.95
CA ARG A 33 1.22 -1.04 5.78
C ARG A 33 1.82 -0.97 4.37
N ALA A 34 2.22 -2.10 3.80
CA ALA A 34 2.67 -2.18 2.41
C ALA A 34 1.56 -1.75 1.45
N THR A 35 0.35 -2.31 1.58
CA THR A 35 -0.81 -1.93 0.77
C THR A 35 -1.14 -0.45 0.88
N ALA A 36 -1.17 0.10 2.10
CA ALA A 36 -1.40 1.53 2.32
C ALA A 36 -0.32 2.39 1.65
N SER A 37 0.95 1.96 1.70
CA SER A 37 2.05 2.66 1.05
C SER A 37 1.91 2.67 -0.46
N THR A 38 1.54 1.53 -1.05
CA THR A 38 1.27 1.44 -2.49
C THR A 38 0.09 2.32 -2.88
N MET A 39 -1.00 2.34 -2.10
CA MET A 39 -2.16 3.19 -2.37
C MET A 39 -1.81 4.69 -2.34
N LEU A 40 -0.97 5.12 -1.41
CA LEU A 40 -0.49 6.50 -1.36
C LEU A 40 0.45 6.83 -2.52
N ALA A 41 1.30 5.88 -2.94
CA ALA A 41 2.12 6.04 -4.14
C ALA A 41 1.26 6.24 -5.39
N TYR A 42 0.19 5.44 -5.58
CA TYR A 42 -0.80 5.63 -6.66
C TYR A 42 -1.46 7.01 -6.65
N GLN A 43 -1.62 7.62 -5.47
CA GLN A 43 -2.13 8.98 -5.32
C GLN A 43 -1.08 10.06 -5.63
N LYS A 44 0.04 9.71 -6.26
CA LYS A 44 1.15 10.60 -6.63
C LYS A 44 1.83 11.25 -5.43
N ILE A 45 1.78 10.61 -4.26
CA ILE A 45 2.56 11.06 -3.10
C ILE A 45 4.04 10.80 -3.35
N SER A 46 4.86 11.84 -3.15
CA SER A 46 6.31 11.76 -3.33
C SER A 46 6.96 10.79 -2.33
N ALA A 47 8.09 10.17 -2.70
CA ALA A 47 8.82 9.27 -1.80
C ALA A 47 9.24 9.93 -0.46
N PRO A 48 9.69 11.20 -0.41
CA PRO A 48 9.96 11.89 0.86
C PRO A 48 8.70 12.05 1.74
N SER A 49 7.57 12.41 1.15
CA SER A 49 6.29 12.52 1.87
C SER A 49 5.83 11.15 2.39
N LEU A 50 5.97 10.10 1.59
CA LEU A 50 5.63 8.74 1.97
C LEU A 50 6.50 8.24 3.13
N LYS A 51 7.81 8.51 3.09
CA LYS A 51 8.74 8.24 4.20
C LYS A 51 8.29 8.92 5.49
N TYR A 52 7.89 10.19 5.41
CA TYR A 52 7.41 10.95 6.56
C TYR A 52 6.13 10.35 7.15
N ILE A 53 5.11 10.10 6.30
CA ILE A 53 3.83 9.50 6.71
C ILE A 53 4.04 8.13 7.35
N MET A 54 4.89 7.31 6.74
CA MET A 54 5.14 5.95 7.22
C MET A 54 6.09 5.93 8.41
N GLY A 55 6.85 6.99 8.71
CA GLY A 55 7.87 6.97 9.75
C GLY A 55 9.04 6.04 9.42
N TRP A 56 9.40 5.91 8.14
CA TRP A 56 10.58 5.16 7.74
C TRP A 56 11.86 5.99 7.92
N GLN A 57 12.94 5.32 8.30
CA GLN A 57 14.26 5.94 8.42
C GLN A 57 14.92 6.10 7.05
N SER A 58 14.77 5.10 6.18
CA SER A 58 15.36 5.09 4.84
C SER A 58 14.38 5.61 3.77
N LEU A 59 14.90 6.47 2.89
CA LEU A 59 14.16 6.91 1.69
C LEU A 59 14.01 5.78 0.67
N LEU A 60 14.99 4.86 0.60
CA LEU A 60 14.97 3.73 -0.34
C LEU A 60 13.71 2.88 -0.18
N ALA A 61 13.28 2.65 1.07
CA ALA A 61 12.06 1.91 1.35
C ALA A 61 10.81 2.58 0.74
N ALA A 62 10.75 3.91 0.70
CA ALA A 62 9.65 4.64 0.07
C ALA A 62 9.76 4.66 -1.45
N GLU A 63 10.98 4.77 -1.98
CA GLU A 63 11.23 4.74 -3.42
C GLU A 63 10.77 3.44 -4.06
N ASP A 64 10.93 2.30 -3.38
CA ASP A 64 10.50 1.00 -3.91
C ASP A 64 9.00 0.95 -4.21
N TYR A 65 8.16 1.59 -3.38
CA TYR A 65 6.72 1.69 -3.61
C TYR A 65 6.38 2.62 -4.77
N VAL A 66 7.03 3.79 -4.86
CA VAL A 66 6.83 4.73 -5.98
C VAL A 66 7.29 4.12 -7.31
N LYS A 67 8.43 3.42 -7.32
CA LYS A 67 8.94 2.73 -8.51
C LYS A 67 8.02 1.59 -8.95
N SER A 68 7.40 0.88 -8.00
CA SER A 68 6.47 -0.22 -8.32
C SER A 68 5.19 0.28 -9.00
N ASP A 69 4.64 1.41 -8.56
CA ASP A 69 3.53 2.10 -9.23
C ASP A 69 3.89 2.47 -10.67
N MET A 70 5.03 3.14 -10.87
CA MET A 70 5.51 3.53 -12.20
C MET A 70 5.71 2.33 -13.14
N LYS A 71 6.18 1.18 -12.61
CA LYS A 71 6.31 -0.06 -13.40
C LYS A 71 4.94 -0.60 -13.83
N LEU A 72 3.94 -0.56 -12.96
CA LEU A 72 2.59 -0.97 -13.31
C LEU A 72 2.03 -0.06 -14.41
N ALA A 73 2.08 1.26 -14.22
CA ALA A 73 1.62 2.24 -15.21
C ALA A 73 2.32 2.05 -16.58
N HIS A 74 3.62 1.79 -16.59
CA HIS A 74 4.37 1.52 -17.82
C HIS A 74 3.89 0.24 -18.52
N SER A 75 3.63 -0.83 -17.76
CA SER A 75 3.15 -2.10 -18.30
C SER A 75 1.74 -1.97 -18.91
N GLU A 76 0.86 -1.19 -18.29
CA GLU A 76 -0.49 -0.94 -18.79
C GLU A 76 -0.46 -0.18 -20.12
N ILE A 77 0.35 0.90 -20.19
CA ILE A 77 0.54 1.67 -21.43
C ILE A 77 1.10 0.80 -22.55
N SER A 78 2.09 -0.04 -22.24
CA SER A 78 2.71 -0.94 -23.22
C SER A 78 1.71 -1.95 -23.81
N GLN A 79 0.83 -2.51 -22.98
CA GLN A 79 -0.24 -3.42 -23.43
C GLN A 79 -1.26 -2.71 -24.33
N ILE A 80 -1.64 -1.46 -24.00
CA ILE A 80 -2.55 -0.66 -24.82
C ILE A 80 -1.96 -0.44 -26.22
N TYR A 81 -0.68 -0.04 -26.30
CA TYR A 81 0.01 0.15 -27.58
C TYR A 81 0.09 -1.15 -28.40
N GLN A 82 0.34 -2.29 -27.76
CA GLN A 82 0.40 -3.58 -28.45
C GLN A 82 -0.96 -3.98 -29.03
N LYS A 83 -2.04 -3.78 -28.27
CA LYS A 83 -3.42 -4.06 -28.70
C LYS A 83 -3.90 -3.12 -29.81
N ALA A 84 -3.45 -1.86 -29.82
CA ALA A 84 -3.78 -0.92 -30.89
C ALA A 84 -3.05 -1.22 -32.21
N ARG A 85 -2.01 -2.06 -32.17
CA ARG A 85 -1.18 -2.43 -33.33
C ARG A 85 -1.55 -3.79 -33.94
N SER A 86 -2.35 -4.60 -33.22
CA SER A 86 -2.91 -5.88 -33.66
C SER A 86 -4.31 -5.70 -34.26
#